data_AF-A0A8C8JLY3-F1
#
_entry.id   AF-A0A8C8JLY3-F1
#
_cell.length_a   1.000
_cell.length_b   1.000
_cell.length_c   1.000
_cell.angle_alpha   90.00
_cell.angle_beta   90.00
_cell.angle_gamma   90.00
#
_symmetry.space_group_name_H-M   'P 1'
#
loop_
_entity.id
_entity.type
_entity.pdbx_description
1 polymer ?
#
loop_
_entity_poly.entity_id
_entity_poly.type
_entity_poly.pdbx_seq_one_letter_code
_entity_poly.pdbx_strand_id
1 'polypeptide(L)'
;MGVVMQVRIPSKNDKPGGSPEKQAQKEVGVAFYSFLIHLQMLWELMLLGEPVVVMAPSPTVSSETVLALVSSIAPLRYCCDYRPYFTIHDTEFKEYTTRTQAPPNVILGVTNPFFIKTFQSWPHIIRLGELKMSGDLPKQVKVKKLAKLKTLDTKPGIYTAHKMFLQKDKSLIKRLLKGIQRKRPSEVQSAILRRHLLELTQSFIIPLERYLASLMPLQRSVTPWKTPPQIRPFSQEEFMGTLEHAGPQLTSVLKGDWVGLYRKFFRSPNFDGWYRLRHREMTQKLECLHLEVVCDADLLGWTKDKSEVEIVDLVLKLREKLMKAGKQQLPVKEGVLEKLEGYLQTVISSLPEDLQTVLHRY
;
A
#
# COMPACT_ATOMS: atom_id res chain seq x y z
N MET A 1 5.91 -13.11 31.22
CA MET A 1 6.31 -12.26 30.08
C MET A 1 5.18 -12.28 29.06
N GLY A 2 4.68 -11.13 28.60
CA GLY A 2 3.51 -11.06 27.69
C GLY A 2 3.93 -11.05 26.23
N VAL A 3 3.28 -11.88 25.39
CA VAL A 3 3.52 -11.93 23.95
C VAL A 3 2.72 -10.80 23.27
N VAL A 4 3.41 -9.99 22.47
CA VAL A 4 2.79 -8.96 21.60
C VAL A 4 2.10 -9.66 20.43
N MET A 5 0.87 -9.25 20.10
CA MET A 5 0.16 -9.81 18.95
C MET A 5 0.89 -9.45 17.66
N GLN A 6 1.39 -10.45 16.95
CA GLN A 6 2.02 -10.26 15.64
C GLN A 6 0.96 -10.32 14.54
N VAL A 7 0.86 -9.25 13.77
CA VAL A 7 0.25 -9.30 12.43
C VAL A 7 1.22 -10.08 11.55
N ARG A 8 0.76 -11.15 10.90
CA ARG A 8 1.61 -11.99 10.04
C ARG A 8 2.19 -11.12 8.91
N ILE A 9 3.48 -10.84 9.00
CA ILE A 9 4.26 -10.23 7.92
C ILE A 9 4.46 -11.33 6.86
N PRO A 10 4.07 -11.11 5.58
CA PRO A 10 4.33 -12.07 4.52
C PRO A 10 5.83 -12.39 4.46
N SER A 11 6.16 -13.66 4.68
CA SER A 11 7.53 -14.17 4.66
C SER A 11 7.93 -14.53 3.22
N LYS A 12 9.24 -14.63 2.94
CA LYS A 12 9.81 -15.07 1.65
C LYS A 12 9.26 -16.41 1.14
N ASN A 13 8.60 -17.18 2.01
CA ASN A 13 8.03 -18.49 1.70
C ASN A 13 6.49 -18.51 1.58
N ASP A 14 5.80 -17.38 1.76
CA ASP A 14 4.34 -17.33 1.57
C ASP A 14 4.01 -17.36 0.07
N LYS A 15 3.44 -18.47 -0.40
CA LYS A 15 2.85 -18.57 -1.73
C LYS A 15 1.53 -17.78 -1.72
N PRO A 16 1.30 -16.84 -2.64
CA PRO A 16 0.02 -16.13 -2.71
C PRO A 16 -1.09 -17.14 -2.96
N GLY A 17 -2.05 -17.22 -2.02
CA GLY A 17 -3.25 -18.03 -2.15
C GLY A 17 -4.01 -17.61 -3.42
N GLY A 18 -4.37 -18.61 -4.24
CA GLY A 18 -4.94 -18.42 -5.55
C GLY A 18 -6.38 -17.91 -5.50
N SER A 19 -6.64 -16.85 -6.26
CA SER A 19 -7.92 -16.53 -6.89
C SER A 19 -7.62 -15.73 -8.17
N PRO A 20 -8.40 -15.88 -9.25
CA PRO A 20 -7.92 -15.62 -10.60
C PRO A 20 -8.11 -14.16 -11.00
N GLU A 21 -7.13 -13.31 -10.70
CA GLU A 21 -6.95 -12.05 -11.44
C GLU A 21 -5.57 -12.06 -12.08
N LYS A 22 -5.48 -12.73 -13.23
CA LYS A 22 -4.41 -12.49 -14.22
C LYS A 22 -4.61 -11.10 -14.84
N GLN A 23 -4.53 -10.04 -14.05
CA GLN A 23 -4.35 -8.70 -14.59
C GLN A 23 -2.86 -8.56 -14.97
N ALA A 24 -2.60 -8.78 -16.25
CA ALA A 24 -1.45 -8.28 -17.03
C ALA A 24 -0.20 -7.87 -16.22
N GLN A 25 0.50 -8.83 -15.62
CA GLN A 25 1.92 -8.69 -15.27
C GLN A 25 2.76 -8.77 -16.56
N LYS A 26 2.53 -7.85 -17.50
CA LYS A 26 3.29 -7.75 -18.75
C LYS A 26 4.30 -6.59 -18.64
N GLU A 27 5.58 -6.95 -18.81
CA GLU A 27 6.68 -6.11 -19.34
C GLU A 27 7.08 -4.81 -18.63
N VAL A 28 7.04 -4.76 -17.28
CA VAL A 28 7.66 -3.67 -16.49
C VAL A 28 9.09 -3.34 -16.97
N GLY A 29 9.90 -4.33 -17.35
CA GLY A 29 11.31 -4.09 -17.67
C GLY A 29 11.59 -3.34 -18.98
N VAL A 30 10.74 -3.47 -20.01
CA VAL A 30 11.00 -2.84 -21.31
C VAL A 30 10.84 -1.32 -21.22
N ALA A 31 9.81 -0.86 -20.49
CA ALA A 31 9.54 0.55 -20.27
C ALA A 31 10.67 1.26 -19.49
N PHE A 32 11.38 0.55 -18.60
CA PHE A 32 12.46 1.12 -17.80
C PHE A 32 13.84 1.14 -18.45
N TYR A 33 14.04 0.53 -19.63
CA TYR A 33 15.36 0.46 -20.26
C TYR A 33 16.01 1.81 -20.52
N SER A 34 15.21 2.83 -20.86
CA SER A 34 15.67 4.20 -21.07
C SER A 34 15.98 4.96 -19.76
N PHE A 35 15.62 4.38 -18.62
CA PHE A 35 15.62 5.02 -17.30
C PHE A 35 16.40 4.28 -16.21
N LEU A 36 17.18 3.26 -16.57
CA LEU A 36 17.85 2.40 -15.59
C LEU A 36 18.71 3.19 -14.60
N ILE A 37 19.37 4.25 -15.07
CA ILE A 37 20.19 5.10 -14.20
C ILE A 37 19.38 6.00 -13.25
N HIS A 38 18.05 6.06 -13.40
CA HIS A 38 17.13 6.92 -12.66
C HIS A 38 16.08 6.13 -11.86
N LEU A 39 16.20 4.80 -11.82
CA LEU A 39 15.25 3.91 -11.11
C LEU A 39 14.95 4.38 -9.69
N GLN A 40 15.97 4.71 -8.92
CA GLN A 40 15.81 5.17 -7.54
C GLN A 40 14.97 6.46 -7.44
N MET A 41 15.17 7.41 -8.36
CA MET A 41 14.39 8.64 -8.38
C MET A 41 12.93 8.37 -8.74
N LEU A 42 12.70 7.54 -9.76
CA LEU A 42 11.35 7.18 -10.18
C LEU A 42 10.61 6.43 -9.07
N TRP A 43 11.27 5.48 -8.41
CA TRP A 43 10.72 4.79 -7.25
C TRP A 43 10.34 5.75 -6.11
N GLU A 44 11.19 6.74 -5.79
CA GLU A 44 10.85 7.74 -4.77
C GLU A 44 9.64 8.61 -5.17
N LEU A 45 9.55 9.04 -6.43
CA LEU A 45 8.38 9.81 -6.90
C LEU A 45 7.09 8.98 -6.76
N MET A 46 7.15 7.70 -7.10
CA MET A 46 6.00 6.79 -6.98
C MET A 46 5.65 6.52 -5.52
N LEU A 47 6.65 6.28 -4.67
CA LEU A 47 6.46 6.03 -3.25
C LEU A 47 5.77 7.22 -2.57
N LEU A 48 6.18 8.43 -2.93
CA LEU A 48 5.67 9.68 -2.37
C LEU A 48 4.38 10.17 -3.04
N GLY A 49 3.90 9.48 -4.08
CA GLY A 49 2.68 9.84 -4.80
C GLY A 49 2.77 11.18 -5.52
N GLU A 50 3.96 11.56 -5.98
CA GLU A 50 4.19 12.86 -6.62
C GLU A 50 3.43 12.98 -7.96
N PRO A 51 2.94 14.18 -8.34
CA PRO A 51 2.29 14.39 -9.64
C PRO A 51 3.29 14.20 -10.79
N VAL A 52 3.01 13.31 -11.74
CA VAL A 52 3.91 12.99 -12.87
C VAL A 52 3.17 12.99 -14.19
N VAL A 53 3.71 13.68 -15.20
CA VAL A 53 3.25 13.55 -16.59
C VAL A 53 4.22 12.70 -17.39
N VAL A 54 3.73 11.62 -18.00
CA VAL A 54 4.46 10.79 -18.95
C VAL A 54 4.04 11.19 -20.36
N MET A 55 4.96 11.77 -21.13
CA MET A 55 4.76 12.11 -22.54
C MET A 55 5.43 11.04 -23.40
N ALA A 56 4.63 10.29 -24.15
CA ALA A 56 5.05 9.12 -24.92
C ALA A 56 4.88 9.31 -26.44
N PRO A 57 5.58 8.54 -27.28
CA PRO A 57 5.35 8.58 -28.73
C PRO A 57 4.05 7.88 -29.17
N SER A 58 3.49 6.98 -28.34
CA SER A 58 2.25 6.26 -28.66
C SER A 58 1.43 5.94 -27.40
N PRO A 59 0.10 5.71 -27.52
CA PRO A 59 -0.76 5.41 -26.37
C PRO A 59 -0.36 4.12 -25.65
N THR A 60 0.15 3.14 -26.40
CA THR A 60 0.69 1.88 -25.86
C THR A 60 1.88 2.17 -24.94
N VAL A 61 2.88 2.90 -25.43
CA VAL A 61 4.10 3.21 -24.67
C VAL A 61 3.77 4.08 -23.44
N SER A 62 2.81 5.01 -23.59
CA SER A 62 2.27 5.79 -22.47
C SER A 62 1.72 4.86 -21.38
N SER A 63 0.79 3.99 -21.76
CA SER A 63 0.05 3.14 -20.83
C SER A 63 0.98 2.16 -20.11
N GLU A 64 1.86 1.49 -20.86
CA GLU A 64 2.85 0.56 -20.32
C GLU A 64 3.79 1.25 -19.33
N THR A 65 4.25 2.47 -19.65
CA THR A 65 5.15 3.22 -18.77
C THR A 65 4.46 3.63 -17.48
N VAL A 66 3.23 4.16 -17.55
CA VAL A 66 2.47 4.54 -16.35
C VAL A 66 2.23 3.32 -15.45
N LEU A 67 1.82 2.19 -16.02
CA LEU A 67 1.59 0.96 -15.25
C LEU A 67 2.91 0.39 -14.66
N ALA A 68 4.01 0.48 -15.39
CA ALA A 68 5.33 0.09 -14.90
C ALA A 68 5.80 0.97 -13.73
N LEU A 69 5.52 2.28 -13.79
CA LEU A 69 5.80 3.22 -12.70
C LEU A 69 4.96 2.91 -11.46
N VAL A 70 3.65 2.76 -11.61
CA VAL A 70 2.73 2.41 -10.51
C VAL A 70 3.13 1.09 -9.83
N SER A 71 3.48 0.08 -10.63
CA SER A 71 3.91 -1.23 -10.10
C SER A 71 5.31 -1.25 -9.50
N SER A 72 6.11 -0.18 -9.69
CA SER A 72 7.49 -0.13 -9.20
C SER A 72 7.63 -0.10 -7.68
N ILE A 73 6.54 0.22 -6.96
CA ILE A 73 6.52 0.24 -5.49
C ILE A 73 5.84 -0.98 -4.88
N ALA A 74 5.57 -2.04 -5.66
CA ALA A 74 5.06 -3.28 -5.09
C ALA A 74 6.02 -3.82 -4.00
N PRO A 75 5.52 -4.34 -2.86
CA PRO A 75 4.12 -4.71 -2.60
C PRO A 75 3.27 -3.58 -1.99
N LEU A 76 3.80 -2.36 -1.85
CA LEU A 76 2.98 -1.22 -1.45
C LEU A 76 1.95 -0.95 -2.54
N ARG A 77 0.67 -0.88 -2.15
CA ARG A 77 -0.38 -0.46 -3.08
C ARG A 77 -0.22 1.02 -3.37
N TYR A 78 -0.19 1.38 -4.66
CA TYR A 78 -0.29 2.77 -5.08
C TYR A 78 -1.73 3.26 -4.86
N CYS A 79 -1.89 4.34 -4.10
CA CYS A 79 -3.19 4.87 -3.66
C CYS A 79 -3.54 6.22 -4.28
N CYS A 80 -2.70 6.74 -5.17
CA CYS A 80 -2.99 7.96 -5.93
C CYS A 80 -3.69 7.63 -7.26
N ASP A 81 -4.32 8.61 -7.90
CA ASP A 81 -4.93 8.41 -9.22
C ASP A 81 -3.85 8.21 -10.29
N TYR A 82 -4.19 7.48 -11.35
CA TYR A 82 -3.34 7.37 -12.53
C TYR A 82 -4.19 7.12 -13.78
N ARG A 83 -3.84 7.80 -14.86
CA ARG A 83 -4.44 7.64 -16.18
C ARG A 83 -3.38 7.11 -17.14
N PRO A 84 -3.37 5.80 -17.47
CA PRO A 84 -2.36 5.22 -18.38
C PRO A 84 -2.32 5.93 -19.74
N TYR A 85 -3.48 6.37 -20.20
CA TYR A 85 -3.63 7.24 -21.36
C TYR A 85 -4.75 8.24 -21.13
N PHE A 86 -4.41 9.53 -21.21
CA PHE A 86 -5.26 10.69 -20.96
C PHE A 86 -5.35 11.55 -22.22
N THR A 87 -6.55 12.04 -22.48
CA THR A 87 -6.95 12.71 -23.72
C THR A 87 -7.65 14.04 -23.41
N ILE A 88 -7.85 14.84 -24.45
CA ILE A 88 -8.59 16.11 -24.36
C ILE A 88 -10.11 15.90 -24.19
N HIS A 89 -10.59 14.68 -24.41
CA HIS A 89 -12.00 14.32 -24.35
C HIS A 89 -12.42 13.77 -22.99
N ASP A 90 -11.46 13.54 -22.09
CA ASP A 90 -11.75 13.13 -20.72
C ASP A 90 -12.47 14.25 -19.97
N THR A 91 -13.47 13.88 -19.18
CA THR A 91 -14.33 14.83 -18.45
C THR A 91 -13.52 15.69 -17.48
N GLU A 92 -12.44 15.13 -16.91
CA GLU A 92 -11.56 15.80 -15.96
C GLU A 92 -10.45 16.64 -16.65
N PHE A 93 -10.45 16.74 -17.99
CA PHE A 93 -9.46 17.52 -18.74
C PHE A 93 -9.30 18.95 -18.23
N LYS A 94 -10.41 19.65 -17.96
CA LYS A 94 -10.36 21.03 -17.45
C LYS A 94 -9.74 21.12 -16.05
N GLU A 95 -9.99 20.13 -15.20
CA GLU A 95 -9.46 20.09 -13.84
C GLU A 95 -7.94 19.88 -13.85
N TYR A 96 -7.45 18.91 -14.62
CA TYR A 96 -6.02 18.60 -14.65
C TYR A 96 -5.18 19.63 -15.41
N THR A 97 -5.80 20.44 -16.27
CA THR A 97 -5.09 21.45 -17.08
C THR A 97 -5.18 22.87 -16.52
N THR A 98 -5.94 23.09 -15.45
CA THR A 98 -5.99 24.38 -14.78
C THR A 98 -4.63 24.76 -14.18
N ARG A 99 -4.27 26.04 -14.27
CA ARG A 99 -3.03 26.58 -13.70
C ARG A 99 -3.25 27.32 -12.37
N THR A 100 -4.49 27.40 -11.92
CA THR A 100 -4.87 28.13 -10.70
C THR A 100 -4.65 27.32 -9.43
N GLN A 101 -4.51 26.00 -9.54
CA GLN A 101 -4.33 25.09 -8.42
C GLN A 101 -3.06 24.26 -8.59
N ALA A 102 -2.54 23.76 -7.47
CA ALA A 102 -1.46 22.79 -7.51
C ALA A 102 -1.94 21.51 -8.21
N PRO A 103 -1.09 20.87 -9.04
CA PRO A 103 -1.47 19.60 -9.67
C PRO A 103 -1.83 18.55 -8.61
N PRO A 104 -2.94 17.80 -8.80
CA PRO A 104 -3.30 16.73 -7.88
C PRO A 104 -2.25 15.60 -7.92
N ASN A 105 -2.22 14.76 -6.88
CA ASN A 105 -1.40 13.56 -6.84
C ASN A 105 -1.91 12.54 -7.88
N VAL A 106 -1.52 12.72 -9.14
CA VAL A 106 -1.94 11.88 -10.27
C VAL A 106 -0.79 11.66 -11.24
N ILE A 107 -0.77 10.47 -11.86
CA ILE A 107 0.11 10.19 -13.00
C ILE A 107 -0.71 10.27 -14.28
N LEU A 108 -0.31 11.13 -15.22
CA LEU A 108 -0.99 11.28 -16.51
C LEU A 108 -0.09 10.80 -17.64
N GLY A 109 -0.51 9.76 -18.35
CA GLY A 109 0.11 9.34 -19.59
C GLY A 109 -0.52 10.04 -20.79
N VAL A 110 0.28 10.67 -21.65
CA VAL A 110 -0.18 11.41 -22.84
C VAL A 110 0.76 11.20 -24.01
N THR A 111 0.31 11.48 -25.23
CA THR A 111 1.11 11.28 -26.45
C THR A 111 1.37 12.53 -27.29
N ASN A 112 0.63 13.60 -27.04
CA ASN A 112 0.48 14.70 -28.01
C ASN A 112 1.37 15.92 -27.68
N PRO A 113 2.01 16.57 -28.68
CA PRO A 113 2.65 17.87 -28.56
C PRO A 113 1.78 18.97 -27.91
N PHE A 114 0.46 18.91 -28.04
CA PHE A 114 -0.46 19.83 -27.37
C PHE A 114 -0.24 19.85 -25.85
N PHE A 115 -0.08 18.68 -25.23
CA PHE A 115 0.12 18.55 -23.78
C PHE A 115 1.46 19.09 -23.29
N ILE A 116 2.44 19.29 -24.19
CA ILE A 116 3.75 19.87 -23.84
C ILE A 116 3.58 21.26 -23.22
N LYS A 117 2.74 22.11 -23.83
CA LYS A 117 2.46 23.46 -23.33
C LYS A 117 1.52 23.44 -22.14
N THR A 118 0.54 22.53 -22.16
CA THR A 118 -0.48 22.41 -21.13
C THR A 118 0.13 22.04 -19.79
N PHE A 119 1.01 21.03 -19.77
CA PHE A 119 1.62 20.49 -18.55
C PHE A 119 3.05 20.97 -18.28
N GLN A 120 3.52 22.02 -18.96
CA GLN A 120 4.89 22.52 -18.80
C GLN A 120 5.27 22.94 -17.36
N SER A 121 4.28 23.31 -16.55
CA SER A 121 4.44 23.76 -15.17
C SER A 121 4.33 22.61 -14.16
N TRP A 122 4.08 21.38 -14.61
CA TRP A 122 4.01 20.23 -13.72
C TRP A 122 5.38 19.93 -13.09
N PRO A 123 5.39 19.47 -11.83
CA PRO A 123 6.64 19.32 -11.07
C PRO A 123 7.56 18.25 -11.67
N HIS A 124 6.98 17.22 -12.28
CA HIS A 124 7.71 16.09 -12.86
C HIS A 124 7.16 15.72 -14.23
N ILE A 125 8.03 15.74 -15.24
CA ILE A 125 7.68 15.38 -16.61
C ILE A 125 8.69 14.36 -17.13
N ILE A 126 8.17 13.23 -17.61
CA ILE A 126 8.95 12.15 -18.22
C ILE A 126 8.63 12.16 -19.72
N ARG A 127 9.58 12.58 -20.55
CA ARG A 127 9.47 12.54 -22.02
C ARG A 127 10.19 11.33 -22.58
N LEU A 128 9.42 10.45 -23.20
CA LEU A 128 9.90 9.27 -23.90
C LEU A 128 10.20 9.62 -25.35
N GLY A 129 11.28 9.06 -25.89
CA GLY A 129 11.53 9.05 -27.33
C GLY A 129 11.14 7.70 -27.94
N GLU A 130 11.17 7.61 -29.25
CA GLU A 130 11.11 6.33 -29.95
C GLU A 130 12.29 5.44 -29.51
N LEU A 131 11.99 4.27 -28.97
CA LEU A 131 13.00 3.24 -28.72
C LEU A 131 13.45 2.67 -30.07
N LYS A 132 14.57 3.16 -30.60
CA LYS A 132 15.26 2.47 -31.68
C LYS A 132 15.96 1.24 -31.08
N MET A 133 15.35 0.07 -31.21
CA MET A 133 15.94 -1.24 -30.86
C MET A 133 17.00 -1.69 -31.88
N SER A 134 17.64 -0.76 -32.57
CA SER A 134 18.62 -1.02 -33.63
C SER A 134 19.99 -1.36 -33.03
N GLY A 135 20.12 -2.54 -32.41
CA GLY A 135 21.41 -3.16 -32.04
C GLY A 135 22.29 -2.45 -30.98
N ASP A 136 22.11 -1.15 -30.78
CA ASP A 136 22.84 -0.29 -29.86
C ASP A 136 22.14 -0.21 -28.50
N LEU A 137 22.92 0.08 -27.45
CA LEU A 137 22.39 0.37 -26.12
C LEU A 137 21.31 1.46 -26.17
N PRO A 138 20.15 1.27 -25.52
CA PRO A 138 19.16 2.32 -25.40
C PRO A 138 19.81 3.52 -24.69
N LYS A 139 19.80 4.67 -25.38
CA LYS A 139 20.39 5.92 -24.87
C LYS A 139 19.71 6.26 -23.54
N GLN A 140 20.49 6.22 -22.46
CA GLN A 140 19.99 6.58 -21.14
C GLN A 140 19.53 8.04 -21.13
N VAL A 141 18.31 8.27 -20.69
CA VAL A 141 17.70 9.59 -20.67
C VAL A 141 18.43 10.50 -19.69
N LYS A 142 18.61 11.79 -20.02
CA LYS A 142 19.24 12.77 -19.12
C LYS A 142 18.19 13.41 -18.21
N VAL A 143 18.57 13.70 -16.96
CA VAL A 143 17.78 14.57 -16.08
C VAL A 143 18.09 16.02 -16.40
N LYS A 144 17.05 16.83 -16.56
CA LYS A 144 17.15 18.27 -16.79
C LYS A 144 16.36 19.02 -15.71
N LYS A 145 16.85 20.20 -15.31
CA LYS A 145 16.08 21.11 -14.45
C LYS A 145 14.80 21.53 -15.18
N LEU A 146 13.69 21.62 -14.45
CA LEU A 146 12.39 22.02 -15.02
C LEU A 146 12.45 23.39 -15.72
N ALA A 147 13.21 24.35 -15.16
CA ALA A 147 13.42 25.67 -15.77
C ALA A 147 14.08 25.65 -17.16
N LYS A 148 14.72 24.54 -17.56
CA LYS A 148 15.32 24.37 -18.89
C LYS A 148 14.32 23.81 -19.92
N LEU A 149 13.10 23.50 -19.51
CA LEU A 149 12.03 23.05 -20.39
C LEU A 149 11.55 24.24 -21.22
N LYS A 150 12.04 24.36 -22.46
CA LYS A 150 11.45 25.29 -23.43
C LYS A 150 10.09 24.74 -23.86
N THR A 151 9.14 25.62 -24.12
CA THR A 151 7.76 25.35 -24.59
C THR A 151 7.66 24.42 -25.81
N LEU A 152 8.76 24.22 -26.55
CA LEU A 152 8.84 23.40 -27.77
C LEU A 152 9.94 22.32 -27.73
N ASP A 153 10.62 22.09 -26.59
CA ASP A 153 11.73 21.11 -26.54
C ASP A 153 11.21 19.66 -26.53
N THR A 154 11.06 19.02 -27.68
CA THR A 154 10.61 17.61 -27.80
C THR A 154 11.66 16.58 -27.36
N LYS A 155 12.82 16.99 -26.85
CA LYS A 155 13.89 16.07 -26.48
C LYS A 155 13.47 15.11 -25.35
N PRO A 156 13.68 13.80 -25.51
CA PRO A 156 13.52 12.82 -24.44
C PRO A 156 14.33 13.19 -23.21
N GLY A 157 13.74 13.07 -22.03
CA GLY A 157 14.24 13.70 -20.81
C GLY A 157 13.37 13.42 -19.60
N ILE A 158 13.97 13.34 -18.41
CA ILE A 158 13.23 13.50 -17.16
C ILE A 158 13.45 14.94 -16.69
N TYR A 159 12.38 15.71 -16.56
CA TYR A 159 12.38 17.09 -16.12
C TYR A 159 11.79 17.16 -14.72
N THR A 160 12.65 17.43 -13.75
CA THR A 160 12.28 17.42 -12.33
C THR A 160 13.21 18.29 -11.52
N ALA A 161 12.71 18.86 -10.42
CA ALA A 161 13.51 19.49 -9.38
C ALA A 161 13.67 18.60 -8.14
N HIS A 162 13.15 17.36 -8.16
CA HIS A 162 13.22 16.41 -7.05
C HIS A 162 14.67 16.11 -6.69
N LYS A 163 14.98 16.24 -5.41
CA LYS A 163 16.25 15.82 -4.83
C LYS A 163 16.04 14.45 -4.22
N MET A 164 16.85 13.49 -4.66
CA MET A 164 16.76 12.12 -4.18
C MET A 164 17.17 12.03 -2.71
N PHE A 165 16.42 11.27 -1.92
CA PHE A 165 16.77 10.96 -0.53
C PHE A 165 17.82 9.86 -0.48
N LEU A 166 17.68 8.84 -1.33
CA LEU A 166 18.54 7.67 -1.33
C LEU A 166 19.51 7.69 -2.51
N GLN A 167 20.67 7.08 -2.30
CA GLN A 167 21.68 6.92 -3.34
C GLN A 167 21.29 5.86 -4.35
N LYS A 168 21.82 5.99 -5.57
CA LYS A 168 21.62 5.02 -6.65
C LYS A 168 22.41 3.73 -6.39
N ASP A 169 21.81 2.58 -6.64
CA ASP A 169 22.54 1.31 -6.70
C ASP A 169 23.39 1.23 -7.98
N LYS A 170 24.64 1.71 -7.87
CA LYS A 170 25.60 1.67 -8.99
C LYS A 170 25.89 0.23 -9.45
N SER A 171 25.78 -0.76 -8.57
CA SER A 171 26.10 -2.16 -8.88
C SER A 171 25.00 -2.80 -9.73
N LEU A 172 23.73 -2.60 -9.33
CA LEU A 172 22.56 -3.02 -10.09
C LEU A 172 22.52 -2.35 -11.46
N ILE A 173 22.71 -1.03 -11.50
CA ILE A 173 22.69 -0.26 -12.76
C ILE A 173 23.73 -0.84 -13.73
N LYS A 174 24.96 -1.08 -13.27
CA LYS A 174 26.02 -1.71 -14.10
C LYS A 174 25.61 -3.10 -14.58
N ARG A 175 25.01 -3.92 -13.71
CA ARG A 175 24.55 -5.28 -14.03
C ARG A 175 23.41 -5.30 -15.06
N LEU A 176 22.48 -4.36 -14.98
CA LEU A 176 21.37 -4.22 -15.94
C LEU A 176 21.89 -3.71 -17.29
N LEU A 177 22.72 -2.66 -17.31
CA LEU A 177 23.31 -2.12 -18.55
C LEU A 177 24.18 -3.17 -19.26
N LYS A 178 25.05 -3.89 -18.54
CA LYS A 178 25.82 -5.01 -19.10
C LYS A 178 24.93 -6.13 -19.64
N GLY A 179 23.79 -6.37 -19.00
CA GLY A 179 22.80 -7.34 -19.48
C GLY A 179 22.23 -6.96 -20.85
N ILE A 180 21.94 -5.66 -21.07
CA ILE A 180 21.45 -5.17 -22.36
C ILE A 180 22.54 -5.29 -23.42
N GLN A 181 23.79 -4.91 -23.10
CA GLN A 181 24.94 -5.06 -23.99
C GLN A 181 25.13 -6.50 -24.47
N ARG A 182 24.91 -7.46 -23.57
CA ARG A 182 25.05 -8.90 -23.85
C ARG A 182 23.79 -9.53 -24.45
N LYS A 183 22.81 -8.72 -24.90
CA LYS A 183 21.53 -9.18 -25.46
C LYS A 183 20.80 -10.18 -24.55
N ARG A 184 20.88 -9.99 -23.22
CA ARG A 184 20.15 -10.82 -22.26
C ARG A 184 18.64 -10.74 -22.56
N PRO A 185 17.90 -11.86 -22.52
CA PRO A 185 16.45 -11.86 -22.70
C PRO A 185 15.74 -10.86 -21.79
N SER A 186 14.69 -10.25 -22.33
CA SER A 186 14.00 -9.11 -21.71
C SER A 186 13.33 -9.50 -20.38
N GLU A 187 12.93 -10.75 -20.27
CA GLU A 187 12.22 -11.36 -19.15
C GLU A 187 13.16 -11.46 -17.95
N VAL A 188 14.41 -11.84 -18.19
CA VAL A 188 15.45 -11.94 -17.16
C VAL A 188 15.81 -10.55 -16.65
N GLN A 189 15.96 -9.56 -17.53
CA GLN A 189 16.20 -8.17 -17.12
C GLN A 189 15.05 -7.63 -16.28
N SER A 190 13.82 -7.86 -16.74
CA SER A 190 12.59 -7.50 -16.04
C SER A 190 12.51 -8.16 -14.66
N ALA A 191 12.87 -9.44 -14.54
CA ALA A 191 12.86 -10.16 -13.27
C ALA A 191 13.88 -9.61 -12.27
N ILE A 192 15.09 -9.28 -12.74
CA ILE A 192 16.13 -8.66 -11.90
C ILE A 192 15.65 -7.30 -11.38
N LEU A 193 15.07 -6.48 -12.26
CA LEU A 193 14.55 -5.17 -11.88
C LEU A 193 13.38 -5.27 -10.88
N ARG A 194 12.38 -6.11 -11.18
CA ARG A 194 11.22 -6.33 -10.30
C ARG A 194 11.65 -6.82 -8.93
N ARG A 195 12.60 -7.76 -8.87
CA ARG A 195 13.13 -8.26 -7.60
C ARG A 195 13.80 -7.14 -6.79
N HIS A 196 14.63 -6.32 -7.42
CA HIS A 196 15.27 -5.21 -6.71
C HIS A 196 14.26 -4.20 -6.15
N LEU A 197 13.28 -3.79 -6.97
CA LEU A 197 12.24 -2.85 -6.55
C LEU A 197 11.35 -3.43 -5.42
N LEU A 198 11.05 -4.73 -5.49
CA LEU A 198 10.36 -5.46 -4.44
C LEU A 198 11.15 -5.44 -3.13
N GLU A 199 12.42 -5.85 -3.17
CA GLU A 199 13.31 -5.90 -1.99
C GLU A 199 13.50 -4.51 -1.39
N LEU A 200 13.63 -3.47 -2.23
CA LEU A 200 13.74 -2.08 -1.79
C LEU A 200 12.47 -1.62 -1.08
N THR A 201 11.30 -1.86 -1.68
CA THR A 201 10.02 -1.45 -1.09
C THR A 201 9.73 -2.22 0.20
N GLN A 202 10.01 -3.52 0.25
CA GLN A 202 9.92 -4.30 1.49
C GLN A 202 10.84 -3.74 2.57
N SER A 203 12.09 -3.40 2.23
CA SER A 203 13.03 -2.82 3.19
C SER A 203 12.52 -1.50 3.78
N PHE A 204 11.81 -0.71 2.98
CA PHE A 204 11.13 0.52 3.43
C PHE A 204 9.89 0.24 4.29
N ILE A 205 9.10 -0.79 3.99
CA ILE A 205 7.84 -1.08 4.72
C ILE A 205 8.07 -1.83 6.04
N ILE A 206 9.06 -2.73 6.10
CA ILE A 206 9.29 -3.61 7.27
C ILE A 206 9.35 -2.84 8.61
N PRO A 207 10.08 -1.71 8.74
CA PRO A 207 10.09 -0.96 9.99
C PRO A 207 8.71 -0.42 10.38
N LEU A 208 7.92 0.05 9.40
CA LEU A 208 6.56 0.55 9.63
C LEU A 208 5.65 -0.57 10.14
N GLU A 209 5.70 -1.75 9.52
CA GLU A 209 4.91 -2.91 9.95
C GLU A 209 5.29 -3.39 11.34
N ARG A 210 6.58 -3.42 11.66
CA ARG A 210 7.06 -3.76 13.00
C ARG A 210 6.56 -2.77 14.05
N TYR A 211 6.61 -1.48 13.76
CA TYR A 211 6.09 -0.46 14.66
C TYR A 211 4.57 -0.59 14.83
N LEU A 212 3.80 -0.76 13.75
CA LEU A 212 2.36 -1.01 13.83
C LEU A 212 2.02 -2.25 14.67
N ALA A 213 2.75 -3.36 14.49
CA ALA A 213 2.55 -4.55 15.30
C ALA A 213 2.78 -4.28 16.80
N SER A 214 3.72 -3.38 17.14
CA SER A 214 3.93 -2.97 18.54
C SER A 214 2.75 -2.18 19.12
N LEU A 215 1.93 -1.53 18.29
CA LEU A 215 0.74 -0.79 18.72
C LEU A 215 -0.43 -1.71 19.11
N MET A 216 -0.37 -3.00 18.72
CA MET A 216 -1.37 -3.98 19.12
C MET A 216 -1.40 -4.18 20.64
N PRO A 217 -2.59 -4.33 21.23
CA PRO A 217 -2.72 -4.70 22.63
C PRO A 217 -2.20 -6.12 22.88
N LEU A 218 -1.83 -6.41 24.13
CA LEU A 218 -1.38 -7.75 24.52
C LEU A 218 -2.56 -8.72 24.53
N GLN A 219 -2.36 -9.98 24.11
CA GLN A 219 -3.44 -10.97 24.08
C GLN A 219 -4.10 -11.19 25.44
N ARG A 220 -3.32 -11.20 26.51
CA ARG A 220 -3.82 -11.30 27.90
C ARG A 220 -4.75 -10.16 28.34
N SER A 221 -4.73 -9.03 27.64
CA SER A 221 -5.59 -7.87 27.96
C SER A 221 -6.95 -7.95 27.27
N VAL A 222 -7.13 -8.89 26.33
CA VAL A 222 -8.42 -9.17 25.70
C VAL A 222 -9.20 -10.09 26.63
N THR A 223 -10.23 -9.56 27.28
CA THR A 223 -11.09 -10.33 28.19
C THR A 223 -12.47 -10.53 27.57
N PRO A 224 -13.20 -11.63 27.89
CA PRO A 224 -14.49 -11.96 27.28
C PRO A 224 -15.56 -10.88 27.48
N TRP A 225 -15.70 -10.38 28.72
CA TRP A 225 -16.85 -9.59 29.16
C TRP A 225 -16.59 -8.08 29.21
N LYS A 226 -15.46 -7.62 28.66
CA LYS A 226 -15.13 -6.19 28.57
C LYS A 226 -14.92 -5.80 27.12
N THR A 227 -15.04 -4.50 26.84
CA THR A 227 -14.69 -3.94 25.54
C THR A 227 -13.24 -4.30 25.19
N PRO A 228 -12.97 -4.74 23.94
CA PRO A 228 -11.61 -4.99 23.49
C PRO A 228 -10.71 -3.77 23.73
N PRO A 229 -9.46 -3.97 24.16
CA PRO A 229 -8.51 -2.88 24.33
C PRO A 229 -8.27 -2.17 22.99
N GLN A 230 -8.20 -0.84 23.01
CA GLN A 230 -7.99 -0.06 21.79
C GLN A 230 -6.57 -0.23 21.25
N ILE A 231 -6.43 -0.21 19.93
CA ILE A 231 -5.13 -0.14 19.26
C ILE A 231 -4.52 1.23 19.56
N ARG A 232 -3.23 1.26 19.94
CA ARG A 232 -2.55 2.53 20.22
C ARG A 232 -2.45 3.37 18.94
N PRO A 233 -2.64 4.70 19.00
CA PRO A 233 -2.53 5.55 17.82
C PRO A 233 -1.09 5.58 17.32
N PHE A 234 -0.91 5.74 16.00
CA PHE A 234 0.40 5.86 15.37
C PHE A 234 1.05 7.21 15.72
N SER A 235 2.24 7.18 16.33
CA SER A 235 3.06 8.37 16.56
C SER A 235 4.22 8.42 15.57
N GLN A 236 4.28 9.49 14.77
CA GLN A 236 5.40 9.70 13.84
C GLN A 236 6.71 9.87 14.60
N GLU A 237 6.72 10.56 15.74
CA GLU A 237 7.94 10.83 16.52
C GLU A 237 8.50 9.55 17.13
N GLU A 238 7.65 8.73 17.74
CA GLU A 238 8.05 7.44 18.31
C GLU A 238 8.59 6.51 17.21
N PHE A 239 7.89 6.43 16.07
CA PHE A 239 8.37 5.68 14.91
C PHE A 239 9.76 6.15 14.45
N MET A 240 9.97 7.45 14.30
CA MET A 240 11.26 7.99 13.88
C MET A 240 12.37 7.60 14.89
N GLY A 241 12.07 7.59 16.18
CA GLY A 241 13.01 7.11 17.21
C GLY A 241 13.39 5.64 17.07
N THR A 242 12.49 4.80 16.54
CA THR A 242 12.81 3.38 16.28
C THR A 242 13.78 3.18 15.10
N LEU A 243 13.88 4.14 14.18
CA LEU A 243 14.66 3.97 12.95
C LEU A 243 16.16 3.83 13.22
N GLU A 244 16.68 4.36 14.33
CA GLU A 244 18.09 4.21 14.70
C GLU A 244 18.47 2.73 14.88
N HIS A 245 17.59 1.95 15.51
CA HIS A 245 17.85 0.57 15.93
C HIS A 245 17.15 -0.47 15.04
N ALA A 246 16.06 -0.09 14.36
CA ALA A 246 15.20 -0.99 13.61
C ALA A 246 14.85 -0.48 12.19
N GLY A 247 15.67 0.42 11.63
CA GLY A 247 15.40 1.04 10.34
C GLY A 247 15.75 0.20 9.10
N PRO A 248 15.48 0.74 7.89
CA PRO A 248 15.72 0.08 6.60
C PRO A 248 17.17 -0.32 6.34
N GLN A 249 18.12 0.32 7.01
CA GLN A 249 19.56 0.02 6.90
C GLN A 249 19.91 -1.43 7.29
N LEU A 250 19.02 -2.12 8.01
CA LEU A 250 19.20 -3.54 8.37
C LEU A 250 18.89 -4.50 7.21
N THR A 251 18.10 -4.06 6.23
CA THR A 251 17.60 -4.91 5.14
C THR A 251 17.96 -4.39 3.76
N SER A 252 18.28 -3.10 3.63
CA SER A 252 18.71 -2.44 2.40
C SER A 252 20.18 -2.04 2.45
N VAL A 253 20.88 -2.26 1.33
CA VAL A 253 22.26 -1.81 1.12
C VAL A 253 22.34 -0.33 0.70
N LEU A 254 21.20 0.32 0.44
CA LEU A 254 21.16 1.71 0.00
C LEU A 254 21.41 2.66 1.17
N LYS A 255 22.29 3.63 0.91
CA LYS A 255 22.61 4.73 1.82
C LYS A 255 21.84 5.98 1.41
N GLY A 256 21.54 6.84 2.38
CA GLY A 256 20.87 8.12 2.14
C GLY A 256 20.02 8.54 3.33
N ASP A 257 19.19 9.55 3.10
CA ASP A 257 18.31 10.14 4.10
C ASP A 257 16.97 9.38 4.19
N TRP A 258 17.00 8.21 4.83
CA TRP A 258 15.79 7.42 5.09
C TRP A 258 14.76 8.19 5.95
N VAL A 259 15.23 8.97 6.92
CA VAL A 259 14.38 9.73 7.84
C VAL A 259 13.60 10.81 7.09
N GLY A 260 14.27 11.56 6.22
CA GLY A 260 13.62 12.53 5.34
C GLY A 260 12.62 11.90 4.38
N LEU A 261 12.93 10.71 3.86
CA LEU A 261 12.02 9.95 3.00
C LEU A 261 10.73 9.57 3.75
N TYR A 262 10.83 9.01 4.96
CA TYR A 262 9.66 8.69 5.78
C TYR A 262 8.85 9.93 6.14
N ARG A 263 9.52 11.03 6.52
CA ARG A 263 8.84 12.28 6.87
C ARG A 263 7.99 12.81 5.71
N LYS A 264 8.48 12.66 4.48
CA LYS A 264 7.74 13.04 3.29
C LYS A 264 6.65 12.01 2.96
N PHE A 265 6.92 10.72 3.12
CA PHE A 265 5.96 9.64 2.90
C PHE A 265 4.72 9.76 3.79
N PHE A 266 4.87 10.16 5.06
CA PHE A 266 3.74 10.37 5.98
C PHE A 266 2.75 11.45 5.56
N ARG A 267 3.15 12.30 4.60
CA ARG A 267 2.27 13.32 4.00
C ARG A 267 1.67 12.87 2.67
N SER A 268 2.00 11.68 2.20
CA SER A 268 1.56 11.17 0.90
C SER A 268 0.23 10.40 1.01
N PRO A 269 -0.59 10.38 -0.06
CA PRO A 269 -1.79 9.54 -0.12
C PRO A 269 -1.49 8.04 0.00
N ASN A 270 -0.30 7.61 -0.43
CA ASN A 270 0.12 6.21 -0.30
C ASN A 270 0.25 5.78 1.17
N PHE A 271 0.77 6.64 2.05
CA PHE A 271 0.80 6.35 3.48
C PHE A 271 -0.60 6.27 4.06
N ASP A 272 -1.47 7.23 3.75
CA ASP A 272 -2.85 7.24 4.25
C ASP A 272 -3.61 5.96 3.83
N GLY A 273 -3.54 5.59 2.55
CA GLY A 273 -4.16 4.36 2.05
C GLY A 273 -3.57 3.09 2.70
N TRP A 274 -2.25 3.02 2.83
CA TRP A 274 -1.58 1.90 3.51
C TRP A 274 -1.98 1.81 5.00
N TYR A 275 -1.98 2.94 5.71
CA TYR A 275 -2.28 2.99 7.14
C TYR A 275 -3.73 2.59 7.41
N ARG A 276 -4.69 3.12 6.65
CA ARG A 276 -6.10 2.73 6.77
C ARG A 276 -6.31 1.24 6.53
N LEU A 277 -5.64 0.68 5.52
CA LEU A 277 -5.72 -0.75 5.22
C LEU A 277 -5.17 -1.57 6.40
N ARG A 278 -3.96 -1.25 6.89
CA ARG A 278 -3.33 -1.96 8.00
C ARG A 278 -4.10 -1.82 9.30
N HIS A 279 -4.60 -0.62 9.61
CA HIS A 279 -5.41 -0.38 10.79
C HIS A 279 -6.70 -1.21 10.74
N ARG A 280 -7.36 -1.29 9.58
CA ARG A 280 -8.54 -2.15 9.39
C ARG A 280 -8.21 -3.62 9.66
N GLU A 281 -7.11 -4.14 9.09
CA GLU A 281 -6.66 -5.51 9.34
C GLU A 281 -6.37 -5.78 10.82
N MET A 282 -5.73 -4.84 11.52
CA MET A 282 -5.45 -4.92 12.95
C MET A 282 -6.74 -4.93 13.78
N THR A 283 -7.71 -4.05 13.47
CA THR A 283 -9.02 -4.01 14.14
C THR A 283 -9.76 -5.33 13.95
N GLN A 284 -9.85 -5.83 12.70
CA GLN A 284 -10.48 -7.11 12.41
C GLN A 284 -9.81 -8.25 13.17
N LYS A 285 -8.47 -8.26 13.25
CA LYS A 285 -7.75 -9.30 14.00
C LYS A 285 -8.07 -9.26 15.50
N LEU A 286 -8.16 -8.06 16.08
CA LEU A 286 -8.54 -7.88 17.47
C LEU A 286 -9.98 -8.33 17.74
N GLU A 287 -10.90 -8.01 16.84
CA GLU A 287 -12.30 -8.44 16.91
C GLU A 287 -12.43 -9.97 16.84
N CYS A 288 -11.72 -10.62 15.90
CA CYS A 288 -11.68 -12.08 15.82
C CYS A 288 -11.16 -12.71 17.11
N LEU A 289 -10.06 -12.20 17.67
CA LEU A 289 -9.50 -12.74 18.92
C LEU A 289 -10.42 -12.54 20.11
N HIS A 290 -11.11 -11.41 20.17
CA HIS A 290 -12.09 -11.18 21.22
C HIS A 290 -13.29 -12.14 21.10
N LEU A 291 -13.78 -12.41 19.89
CA LEU A 291 -14.83 -13.42 19.66
C LEU A 291 -14.39 -14.82 20.10
N GLU A 292 -13.15 -15.22 19.77
CA GLU A 292 -12.59 -16.49 20.24
C GLU A 292 -12.57 -16.57 21.77
N VAL A 293 -12.07 -15.52 22.43
CA VAL A 293 -12.02 -15.44 23.91
C VAL A 293 -13.42 -15.46 24.54
N VAL A 294 -14.42 -14.84 23.91
CA VAL A 294 -15.81 -14.91 24.36
C VAL A 294 -16.38 -16.33 24.23
N CYS A 295 -16.10 -17.01 23.12
CA CYS A 295 -16.61 -18.37 22.88
C CYS A 295 -15.96 -19.44 23.76
N ASP A 296 -14.75 -19.19 24.25
CA ASP A 296 -14.04 -20.08 25.16
C ASP A 296 -14.36 -19.79 26.64
N ALA A 297 -15.03 -18.69 26.94
CA ALA A 297 -15.36 -18.31 28.31
C ALA A 297 -16.63 -19.00 28.81
N ASP A 298 -16.68 -19.28 30.12
CA ASP A 298 -17.86 -19.84 30.78
C ASP A 298 -18.95 -18.77 30.97
N LEU A 299 -19.80 -18.65 29.94
CA LEU A 299 -20.93 -17.73 29.90
C LEU A 299 -21.97 -18.07 30.99
N LEU A 300 -22.27 -19.36 31.19
CA LEU A 300 -23.28 -19.82 32.14
C LEU A 300 -22.83 -19.69 33.59
N GLY A 301 -21.54 -19.87 33.87
CA GLY A 301 -20.95 -19.54 35.15
C GLY A 301 -21.01 -18.04 35.44
N TRP A 302 -20.75 -17.20 34.42
CA TRP A 302 -20.77 -15.75 34.56
C TRP A 302 -22.17 -15.18 34.82
N THR A 303 -23.23 -15.74 34.22
CA THR A 303 -24.60 -15.23 34.37
C THR A 303 -25.21 -15.48 35.75
N LYS A 304 -24.69 -16.44 36.54
CA LYS A 304 -25.24 -16.79 37.87
C LYS A 304 -25.17 -15.66 38.89
N ASP A 305 -24.12 -14.83 38.82
CA ASP A 305 -23.87 -13.74 39.77
C ASP A 305 -24.26 -12.36 39.20
N LYS A 306 -25.10 -12.34 38.16
CA LYS A 306 -25.41 -11.15 37.38
C LYS A 306 -26.90 -10.83 37.35
N SER A 307 -27.20 -9.54 37.30
CA SER A 307 -28.58 -9.06 37.19
C SER A 307 -29.14 -9.34 35.79
N GLU A 308 -30.47 -9.50 35.70
CA GLU A 308 -31.15 -9.72 34.42
C GLU A 308 -30.82 -8.64 33.38
N VAL A 309 -30.69 -7.38 33.81
CA VAL A 309 -30.31 -6.25 32.95
C VAL A 309 -28.91 -6.43 32.38
N GLU A 310 -27.94 -6.87 33.18
CA GLU A 310 -26.58 -7.16 32.71
C GLU A 310 -26.54 -8.33 31.73
N ILE A 311 -27.39 -9.34 31.94
CA ILE A 311 -27.50 -10.50 31.05
C ILE A 311 -28.12 -10.08 29.71
N VAL A 312 -29.18 -9.26 29.73
CA VAL A 312 -29.82 -8.71 28.53
C VAL A 312 -28.84 -7.82 27.75
N ASP A 313 -28.11 -6.92 28.42
CA ASP A 313 -27.09 -6.07 27.77
C ASP A 313 -25.98 -6.91 27.12
N LEU A 314 -25.53 -7.99 27.79
CA LEU A 314 -24.57 -8.92 27.21
C LEU A 314 -25.13 -9.60 25.95
N VAL A 315 -26.36 -10.12 25.99
CA VAL A 315 -27.02 -10.76 24.85
C VAL A 315 -27.10 -9.81 23.65
N LEU A 316 -27.50 -8.56 23.89
CA LEU A 316 -27.58 -7.53 22.83
C LEU A 316 -26.20 -7.23 22.23
N LYS A 317 -25.16 -7.06 23.06
CA LYS A 317 -23.78 -6.83 22.60
C LYS A 317 -23.21 -8.00 21.81
N LEU A 318 -23.50 -9.24 22.21
CA LEU A 318 -23.04 -10.44 21.53
C LEU A 318 -23.76 -10.63 20.18
N ARG A 319 -25.07 -10.38 20.12
CA ARG A 319 -25.83 -10.39 18.85
C ARG A 319 -25.34 -9.32 17.89
N GLU A 320 -25.12 -8.09 18.35
CA GLU A 320 -24.59 -7.02 17.51
C GLU A 320 -23.21 -7.41 16.94
N LYS A 321 -22.35 -8.03 17.76
CA LYS A 321 -21.06 -8.55 17.30
C LYS A 321 -21.20 -9.68 16.28
N LEU A 322 -22.13 -10.61 16.48
CA LEU A 322 -22.37 -11.72 15.55
C LEU A 322 -22.88 -11.21 14.20
N MET A 323 -23.79 -10.23 14.21
CA MET A 323 -24.25 -9.54 13.01
C MET A 323 -23.14 -8.77 12.29
N LYS A 324 -22.29 -8.05 13.03
CA LYS A 324 -21.12 -7.36 12.46
C LYS A 324 -20.12 -8.34 11.87
N ALA A 325 -19.84 -9.45 12.55
CA ALA A 325 -18.93 -10.49 12.08
C ALA A 325 -19.43 -11.15 10.79
N GLY A 326 -20.74 -11.44 10.70
CA GLY A 326 -21.38 -11.97 9.50
C GLY A 326 -21.35 -10.99 8.32
N LYS A 327 -21.70 -9.71 8.55
CA LYS A 327 -21.67 -8.67 7.52
C LYS A 327 -20.27 -8.35 7.01
N GLN A 328 -19.27 -8.35 7.90
CA GLN A 328 -17.88 -8.02 7.56
C GLN A 328 -17.09 -9.23 7.06
N GLN A 329 -17.69 -10.43 7.00
CA GLN A 329 -17.03 -11.69 6.65
C GLN A 329 -15.68 -11.85 7.38
N LEU A 330 -15.71 -11.63 8.71
CA LEU A 330 -14.50 -11.76 9.51
C LEU A 330 -13.93 -13.18 9.36
N PRO A 331 -12.60 -13.35 9.18
CA PRO A 331 -11.96 -14.65 9.07
C PRO A 331 -11.85 -15.30 10.46
N VAL A 332 -13.00 -15.63 11.05
CA VAL A 332 -13.09 -16.36 12.32
C VAL A 332 -12.92 -17.86 12.03
N LYS A 333 -12.41 -18.63 12.99
CA LYS A 333 -12.34 -20.09 12.86
C LYS A 333 -13.74 -20.67 12.63
N GLU A 334 -13.79 -21.73 11.84
CA GLU A 334 -15.00 -22.47 11.51
C GLU A 334 -15.70 -22.95 12.80
N GLY A 335 -17.03 -22.78 12.88
CA GLY A 335 -17.84 -23.16 14.04
C GLY A 335 -17.83 -22.18 15.22
N VAL A 336 -16.99 -21.13 15.26
CA VAL A 336 -17.00 -20.15 16.37
C VAL A 336 -18.31 -19.36 16.40
N LEU A 337 -18.81 -18.95 15.24
CA LEU A 337 -20.07 -18.20 15.14
C LEU A 337 -21.27 -19.07 15.53
N GLU A 338 -21.31 -20.32 15.05
CA GLU A 338 -22.36 -21.30 15.39
C GLU A 338 -22.35 -21.62 16.90
N LYS A 339 -21.17 -21.78 17.49
CA LYS A 339 -21.00 -22.00 18.94
C LYS A 339 -21.51 -20.80 19.73
N LEU A 340 -21.20 -19.58 19.31
CA LEU A 340 -21.69 -18.35 19.96
C LEU A 340 -23.20 -18.21 19.85
N GLU A 341 -23.78 -18.56 18.69
CA GLU A 341 -25.22 -18.56 18.46
C GLU A 341 -25.94 -19.58 19.35
N GLY A 342 -25.41 -20.80 19.47
CA GLY A 342 -25.92 -21.81 20.41
C GLY A 342 -25.83 -21.39 21.88
N TYR A 343 -24.72 -20.75 22.27
CA TYR A 343 -24.59 -20.20 23.63
C TYR A 343 -25.57 -19.05 23.90
N LEU A 344 -25.82 -18.18 22.92
CA LEU A 344 -26.81 -17.12 23.03
C LEU A 344 -28.23 -17.68 23.25
N GLN A 345 -28.63 -18.71 22.49
CA GLN A 345 -29.93 -19.35 22.68
C GLN A 345 -30.06 -19.97 24.08
N THR A 346 -28.98 -20.59 24.57
CA THR A 346 -28.96 -21.18 25.92
C THR A 346 -29.16 -20.12 27.01
N VAL A 347 -28.48 -18.98 26.91
CA VAL A 347 -28.64 -17.87 27.87
C VAL A 347 -30.03 -17.24 27.77
N ILE A 348 -30.56 -17.04 26.56
CA ILE A 348 -31.92 -16.51 26.39
C ILE A 348 -32.93 -17.44 27.06
N SER A 349 -32.82 -18.76 26.86
CA SER A 349 -33.73 -19.74 27.48
C SER A 349 -33.65 -19.79 29.02
N SER A 350 -32.58 -19.24 29.62
CA SER A 350 -32.42 -19.16 31.07
C SER A 350 -33.04 -17.89 31.70
N LEU A 351 -33.44 -16.92 30.89
CA LEU A 351 -34.12 -15.69 31.34
C LEU A 351 -35.63 -15.93 31.53
N PRO A 352 -36.35 -15.08 32.29
CA PRO A 352 -37.81 -15.16 32.41
C PRO A 352 -38.54 -14.92 31.08
N GLU A 353 -39.77 -15.46 30.93
CA GLU A 353 -40.53 -15.49 29.66
C GLU A 353 -40.83 -14.10 29.06
N ASP A 354 -41.02 -13.10 29.91
CA ASP A 354 -41.23 -11.70 29.50
C ASP A 354 -39.98 -11.12 28.81
N LEU A 355 -38.78 -11.40 29.32
CA LEU A 355 -37.52 -10.99 28.68
C LEU A 355 -37.19 -11.82 27.44
N GLN A 356 -37.53 -13.12 27.44
CA GLN A 356 -37.38 -13.97 26.25
C GLN A 356 -38.19 -13.44 25.06
N THR A 357 -39.45 -13.09 25.29
CA THR A 357 -40.34 -12.59 24.22
C THR A 357 -39.86 -11.26 23.63
N VAL A 358 -39.22 -10.40 24.43
CA VAL A 358 -38.58 -9.15 23.93
C VAL A 358 -37.32 -9.47 23.13
N LEU A 359 -36.46 -10.38 23.61
CA LEU A 359 -35.22 -10.75 22.96
C LEU A 359 -35.40 -11.59 21.69
N HIS A 360 -36.51 -12.30 21.52
CA HIS A 360 -36.82 -13.02 20.27
C HIS A 360 -37.42 -12.11 19.19
N ARG A 361 -37.88 -10.90 19.53
CA ARG A 361 -38.42 -9.91 18.58
C ARG A 361 -37.36 -9.01 17.95
N TYR A 362 -36.23 -8.83 18.62
CA TYR A 362 -35.00 -8.23 18.10
C TYR A 362 -34.04 -9.30 17.61
#